data_AF-A0A968M1F3-F1
#
_entry.id   AF-A0A968M1F3-F1
#
_cell.length_a   1.000
_cell.length_b   1.000
_cell.length_c   1.000
_cell.angle_alpha   90.00
_cell.angle_beta   90.00
_cell.angle_gamma   90.00
#
_symmetry.space_group_name_H-M   'P 1'
#
loop_
_entity.id
_entity.type
_entity.pdbx_description
1 polymer ?
#
loop_
_entity_poly.entity_id
_entity_poly.type
_entity_poly.pdbx_seq_one_letter_code
_entity_poly.pdbx_strand_id
1 'polypeptide(L)'
;LYYWHNSFRNGSIEKTKVSVRYDPRDAGIAYAYVRKQWVRCISQYYSVFKGRSEREIQLATQELRQQYQQHSKRFTITAKALAVFLEGTEITESILMQRLKDGEVKDIHTEESINEQNTLTLVDVEEEKPQSTPAEIKPYEEFW
;
A
#
# COMPACT_ATOMS: atom_id res chain seq x y z
N LEU A 1 0.39 -14.97 -10.78
CA LEU A 1 -0.70 -13.98 -10.65
C LEU A 1 -0.60 -13.04 -11.84
N TYR A 2 -1.73 -12.73 -12.49
CA TYR A 2 -1.76 -11.81 -13.64
C TYR A 2 -2.45 -10.51 -13.26
N TYR A 3 -1.97 -9.40 -13.82
CA TYR A 3 -2.50 -8.05 -13.63
C TYR A 3 -2.94 -7.46 -14.96
N TRP A 4 -4.00 -6.67 -14.95
CA TRP A 4 -4.62 -6.11 -16.14
C TRP A 4 -4.85 -4.60 -16.03
N HIS A 5 -4.69 -3.91 -17.15
CA HIS A 5 -5.14 -2.55 -17.37
C HIS A 5 -5.51 -2.33 -18.84
N ASN A 6 -6.45 -1.43 -19.13
CA ASN A 6 -6.93 -1.17 -20.50
C ASN A 6 -5.83 -0.68 -21.45
N SER A 7 -4.81 0.01 -20.95
CA SER A 7 -3.65 0.45 -21.76
C SER A 7 -2.90 -0.71 -22.41
N PHE A 8 -2.97 -1.94 -21.86
CA PHE A 8 -2.32 -3.11 -22.44
C PHE A 8 -3.00 -3.64 -23.70
N ARG A 9 -4.23 -3.21 -24.02
CA ARG A 9 -4.86 -3.55 -25.31
C ARG A 9 -4.15 -2.93 -26.50
N ASN A 10 -3.33 -1.91 -26.28
CA ASN A 10 -2.64 -1.26 -27.38
C ASN A 10 -1.45 -2.10 -27.87
N GLY A 11 -1.42 -2.42 -29.16
CA GLY A 11 -0.39 -3.25 -29.79
C GLY A 11 1.03 -2.71 -29.64
N SER A 12 1.22 -1.41 -29.34
CA SER A 12 2.55 -0.84 -29.08
C SER A 12 3.26 -1.44 -27.85
N ILE A 13 2.51 -2.05 -26.94
CA ILE A 13 3.01 -2.57 -25.65
C ILE A 13 3.11 -4.11 -25.69
N GLU A 14 2.51 -4.75 -26.68
CA GLU A 14 2.52 -6.20 -26.80
C GLU A 14 3.96 -6.73 -26.88
N LYS A 15 4.26 -7.78 -26.10
CA LYS A 15 5.60 -8.42 -26.02
C LYS A 15 6.73 -7.51 -25.51
N THR A 16 6.41 -6.32 -25.01
CA THR A 16 7.41 -5.45 -24.36
C THR A 16 7.49 -5.72 -22.86
N LYS A 17 8.69 -5.55 -22.29
CA LYS A 17 8.87 -5.58 -20.84
C LYS A 17 8.59 -4.19 -20.28
N VAL A 18 7.75 -4.12 -19.26
CA VAL A 18 7.39 -2.88 -18.56
C VAL A 18 7.88 -2.95 -17.12
N SER A 19 8.28 -1.81 -16.56
CA SER A 19 8.63 -1.73 -15.14
C SER A 19 7.37 -1.84 -14.29
N VAL A 20 7.41 -2.64 -13.24
CA VAL A 20 6.27 -2.87 -12.35
C VAL A 20 6.68 -2.59 -10.91
N ARG A 21 5.81 -1.91 -10.17
CA ARG A 21 5.88 -1.71 -8.72
C ARG A 21 4.65 -2.33 -8.08
N TYR A 22 4.81 -2.93 -6.91
CA TYR A 22 3.71 -3.51 -6.15
C TYR A 22 3.74 -2.98 -4.72
N ASP A 23 2.59 -3.00 -4.06
CA ASP A 23 2.49 -2.70 -2.64
C ASP A 23 2.61 -4.02 -1.85
N PRO A 24 3.58 -4.17 -0.93
CA PRO A 24 3.70 -5.36 -0.09
C PRO A 24 2.47 -5.66 0.76
N ARG A 25 1.56 -4.69 0.96
CA ARG A 25 0.34 -4.82 1.76
C ARG A 25 -0.92 -5.02 0.92
N ASP A 26 -0.84 -4.87 -0.40
CA ASP A 26 -1.96 -5.08 -1.30
C ASP A 26 -1.53 -5.75 -2.60
N ALA A 27 -1.67 -7.07 -2.65
CA ALA A 27 -1.44 -7.86 -3.85
C ALA A 27 -2.59 -7.78 -4.88
N GLY A 28 -3.67 -7.08 -4.57
CA GLY A 28 -4.75 -6.81 -5.53
C GLY A 28 -4.32 -5.82 -6.60
N ILE A 29 -3.34 -4.96 -6.30
CA ILE A 29 -2.96 -3.83 -7.14
C ILE A 29 -1.47 -3.89 -7.47
N ALA A 30 -1.15 -3.59 -8.72
CA ALA A 30 0.23 -3.33 -9.14
C ALA A 30 0.26 -2.07 -10.00
N TYR A 31 1.39 -1.38 -10.06
CA TYR A 31 1.60 -0.22 -10.91
C TYR A 31 2.57 -0.57 -12.01
N ALA A 32 2.14 -0.43 -13.27
CA ALA A 32 3.00 -0.63 -14.43
C ALA A 32 3.36 0.71 -15.04
N TYR A 33 4.62 0.88 -15.44
CA TYR A 33 5.08 2.05 -16.17
C TYR A 33 4.86 1.87 -17.66
N VAL A 34 3.90 2.61 -18.21
CA VAL A 34 3.44 2.50 -19.60
C VAL A 34 3.32 3.90 -20.17
N ARG A 35 3.93 4.15 -21.35
CA ARG A 35 3.82 5.44 -22.07
C ARG A 35 4.19 6.66 -21.23
N LYS A 36 5.30 6.56 -20.49
CA LYS A 36 5.79 7.61 -19.58
C LYS A 36 4.85 7.93 -18.41
N GLN A 37 3.93 7.03 -18.07
CA GLN A 37 2.99 7.20 -16.98
C GLN A 37 2.91 5.94 -16.12
N TRP A 38 2.71 6.12 -14.81
CA TRP A 38 2.39 5.03 -13.91
C TRP A 38 0.90 4.74 -13.98
N VAL A 39 0.58 3.49 -14.26
CA VAL A 39 -0.79 3.05 -14.48
C VAL A 39 -1.12 1.96 -13.47
N ARG A 40 -2.24 2.13 -12.77
CA ARG A 40 -2.75 1.16 -11.80
C ARG A 40 -3.36 -0.04 -12.53
N CYS A 41 -2.81 -1.22 -12.28
CA CYS A 41 -3.27 -2.51 -12.78
C CYS A 41 -3.99 -3.28 -11.68
N ILE A 42 -5.02 -4.02 -12.09
CA ILE A 42 -5.88 -4.80 -11.20
C ILE A 42 -5.56 -6.28 -11.38
N SER A 43 -5.43 -7.02 -10.29
CA SER A 43 -5.15 -8.46 -10.34
C SER A 43 -6.38 -9.26 -10.85
N GLN A 44 -6.13 -10.42 -11.45
CA GLN A 44 -7.19 -11.28 -12.01
C GLN A 44 -8.27 -11.66 -10.99
N TYR A 45 -7.91 -11.86 -9.72
CA TYR A 45 -8.84 -12.18 -8.62
C TYR A 45 -8.84 -11.07 -7.58
N TYR A 46 -9.04 -9.83 -8.04
CA TYR A 46 -8.95 -8.63 -7.21
C TYR A 46 -9.78 -8.68 -5.94
N SER A 47 -11.02 -9.21 -5.98
CA SER A 47 -11.88 -9.32 -4.79
C SER A 47 -11.24 -10.08 -3.64
N VAL A 48 -10.41 -11.09 -3.94
CA VAL A 48 -9.76 -11.94 -2.94
C VAL A 48 -8.40 -11.38 -2.53
N PHE A 49 -7.62 -10.88 -3.50
CA PHE A 49 -6.25 -10.41 -3.28
C PHE A 49 -6.15 -8.98 -2.77
N LYS A 50 -7.22 -8.18 -2.88
CA LYS A 50 -7.25 -6.81 -2.39
C LYS A 50 -7.00 -6.77 -0.88
N GLY A 51 -6.00 -5.99 -0.48
CA GLY A 51 -5.62 -5.82 0.93
C GLY A 51 -4.96 -7.03 1.57
N ARG A 52 -4.52 -8.01 0.75
CA ARG A 52 -3.70 -9.14 1.19
C ARG A 52 -2.24 -8.77 1.09
N SER A 53 -1.49 -9.04 2.16
CA SER A 53 -0.05 -8.80 2.16
C SER A 53 0.69 -9.86 1.32
N GLU A 54 1.85 -9.49 0.82
CA GLU A 54 2.74 -10.41 0.10
C GLU A 54 3.12 -11.60 1.00
N ARG A 55 3.38 -11.33 2.29
CA ARG A 55 3.70 -12.37 3.28
C ARG A 55 2.55 -13.35 3.46
N GLU A 56 1.30 -12.86 3.55
CA GLU A 56 0.12 -13.72 3.62
C GLU A 56 0.02 -14.65 2.40
N ILE A 57 0.27 -14.12 1.20
CA ILE A 57 0.24 -14.91 -0.04
C ILE A 57 1.37 -15.94 -0.09
N GLN A 58 2.56 -15.60 0.39
CA GLN A 58 3.68 -16.52 0.45
C GLN A 58 3.38 -17.70 1.39
N LEU A 59 2.83 -17.43 2.58
CA LEU A 59 2.40 -18.46 3.53
C LEU A 59 1.33 -19.37 2.91
N ALA A 60 0.28 -18.78 2.33
CA ALA A 60 -0.77 -19.52 1.63
C ALA A 60 -0.22 -20.39 0.49
N THR A 61 0.74 -19.87 -0.27
CA THR A 61 1.40 -20.63 -1.35
C THR A 61 2.20 -21.81 -0.82
N GLN A 62 2.90 -21.62 0.29
CA GLN A 62 3.69 -22.68 0.92
C GLN A 62 2.80 -23.80 1.47
N GLU A 63 1.70 -23.46 2.12
CA GLU A 63 0.76 -24.44 2.66
C GLU A 63 0.04 -25.22 1.57
N LEU A 64 -0.45 -24.51 0.56
CA LEU A 64 -1.07 -25.13 -0.61
C LEU A 64 -0.09 -26.10 -1.27
N ARG A 65 1.20 -25.72 -1.39
CA ARG A 65 2.25 -26.62 -1.90
C ARG A 65 2.40 -27.87 -1.03
N GLN A 66 2.42 -27.73 0.30
CA GLN A 66 2.57 -28.86 1.22
C GLN A 66 1.40 -29.84 1.12
N GLN A 67 0.16 -29.33 1.09
CA GLN A 67 -1.04 -30.15 0.91
C GLN A 67 -0.94 -30.99 -0.37
N TYR A 68 -0.58 -30.39 -1.50
CA TYR A 68 -0.48 -31.13 -2.76
C TYR A 68 0.74 -32.06 -2.85
N GLN A 69 1.84 -31.76 -2.15
CA GLN A 69 2.99 -32.67 -2.05
C GLN A 69 2.60 -33.97 -1.35
N GLN A 70 1.80 -33.90 -0.27
CA GLN A 70 1.29 -35.08 0.44
C GLN A 70 0.41 -35.96 -0.45
N HIS A 71 -0.28 -35.37 -1.43
CA HIS A 71 -1.14 -36.08 -2.36
C HIS A 71 -0.43 -36.65 -3.62
N SER A 72 0.91 -36.60 -3.70
CA SER A 72 1.74 -37.14 -4.79
C SER A 72 1.35 -36.72 -6.22
N LYS A 73 0.58 -35.63 -6.38
CA LYS A 73 0.18 -35.12 -7.70
C LYS A 73 1.08 -33.96 -8.09
N ARG A 74 1.59 -33.98 -9.33
CA ARG A 74 2.22 -32.79 -9.92
C ARG A 74 1.18 -31.68 -10.00
N PHE A 75 1.29 -30.70 -9.10
CA PHE A 75 0.38 -29.57 -9.03
C PHE A 75 1.10 -28.27 -9.35
N THR A 76 0.54 -27.51 -10.29
CA THR A 76 0.98 -26.14 -10.57
C THR A 76 0.12 -25.18 -9.78
N ILE A 77 0.77 -24.35 -8.94
CA ILE A 77 0.05 -23.37 -8.13
C ILE A 77 -0.44 -22.25 -9.04
N THR A 78 -1.74 -22.24 -9.30
CA THR A 78 -2.40 -21.20 -10.10
C THR A 78 -2.93 -20.09 -9.20
N ALA A 79 -3.07 -18.88 -9.75
CA ALA A 79 -3.70 -17.77 -9.05
C ALA A 79 -5.14 -18.10 -8.62
N LYS A 80 -5.84 -18.93 -9.40
CA LYS A 80 -7.17 -19.46 -9.06
C LYS A 80 -7.12 -20.30 -7.79
N ALA A 81 -6.21 -21.26 -7.71
CA ALA A 81 -6.09 -22.14 -6.56
C ALA A 81 -5.77 -21.36 -5.28
N LEU A 82 -4.87 -20.37 -5.38
CA LEU A 82 -4.58 -19.45 -4.28
C LEU A 82 -5.80 -18.64 -3.85
N ALA A 83 -6.56 -18.08 -4.79
CA ALA A 83 -7.77 -17.32 -4.46
C ALA A 83 -8.80 -18.20 -3.74
N VAL A 84 -9.04 -19.42 -4.23
CA VAL A 84 -9.95 -20.38 -3.59
C VAL A 84 -9.46 -20.76 -2.18
N PHE A 85 -8.16 -21.00 -2.02
CA PHE A 85 -7.57 -21.32 -0.72
C PHE A 85 -7.74 -20.17 0.29
N LEU A 86 -7.48 -18.93 -0.12
CA LEU A 86 -7.60 -17.75 0.73
C LEU A 86 -9.04 -17.39 1.11
N GLU A 87 -10.02 -17.81 0.31
CA GLU A 87 -11.46 -17.65 0.56
C GLU A 87 -12.04 -18.84 1.35
N GLY A 88 -11.34 -19.97 1.37
CA GLY A 88 -11.75 -21.17 2.10
C GLY A 88 -11.73 -21.01 3.62
N THR A 89 -12.36 -21.96 4.31
CA THR A 89 -12.42 -22.01 5.79
C THR A 89 -11.22 -22.74 6.41
N GLU A 90 -10.39 -23.40 5.60
CA GLU A 90 -9.27 -24.23 6.04
C GLU A 90 -7.95 -23.42 6.17
N ILE A 91 -8.08 -22.13 6.49
CA ILE A 91 -6.93 -21.25 6.64
C ILE A 91 -6.22 -21.59 7.96
N THR A 92 -4.92 -21.73 7.91
CA THR A 92 -4.12 -22.11 9.08
C THR A 92 -3.93 -20.95 10.05
N GLU A 93 -3.57 -21.30 11.29
CA GLU A 93 -3.19 -20.35 12.32
C GLU A 93 -2.06 -19.41 11.89
N SER A 94 -1.10 -19.89 11.07
CA SER A 94 0.04 -19.09 10.62
C SER A 94 -0.41 -17.87 9.79
N ILE A 95 -1.37 -18.09 8.89
CA ILE A 95 -1.95 -17.05 8.04
C ILE A 95 -2.86 -16.13 8.86
N LEU A 96 -3.64 -16.68 9.79
CA LEU A 96 -4.48 -15.88 10.69
C LEU A 96 -3.64 -14.94 11.56
N MET A 97 -2.54 -15.43 12.13
CA MET A 97 -1.61 -14.62 12.90
C MET A 97 -0.95 -13.53 12.05
N GLN A 98 -0.62 -13.82 10.80
CA GLN A 98 -0.09 -12.82 9.88
C GLN A 98 -1.12 -11.72 9.59
N ARG A 99 -2.41 -12.07 9.42
CA ARG A 99 -3.50 -11.10 9.25
C ARG A 99 -3.67 -10.18 10.45
N LEU A 100 -3.56 -10.72 11.67
CA LEU A 100 -3.64 -9.91 12.90
C LEU A 100 -2.52 -8.87 12.93
N LYS A 101 -1.27 -9.29 12.70
CA LYS A 101 -0.11 -8.39 12.63
C LYS A 101 -0.26 -7.34 11.54
N ASP A 102 -0.74 -7.75 10.37
CA ASP A 102 -0.94 -6.82 9.26
C ASP A 102 -2.06 -5.81 9.57
N GLY A 103 -3.09 -6.21 10.34
CA GLY A 103 -4.12 -5.32 10.88
C GLY A 103 -3.56 -4.29 11.85
N GLU A 104 -2.84 -4.73 12.89
CA GLU A 104 -2.24 -3.85 13.90
C GLU A 104 -1.36 -2.75 13.28
N VAL A 105 -0.52 -3.10 12.31
CA VAL A 105 0.34 -2.14 11.61
C VAL A 105 -0.46 -1.13 10.79
N LYS A 106 -1.62 -1.53 10.27
CA LYS A 106 -2.48 -0.61 9.50
C LYS A 106 -3.07 0.48 10.39
N ASP A 107 -3.45 0.11 11.60
CA ASP A 107 -4.08 1.02 12.55
C ASP A 107 -3.06 2.05 13.05
N ILE A 108 -1.83 1.62 13.37
CA ILE A 108 -0.73 2.52 13.78
C ILE A 108 -0.43 3.58 12.71
N HIS A 109 -0.29 3.19 11.45
CA HIS A 109 0.01 4.15 10.37
C HIS A 109 -1.15 5.10 10.02
N THR A 110 -2.38 4.73 10.38
CA THR A 110 -3.53 5.63 10.17
C THR A 110 -3.50 6.77 11.18
N GLU A 111 -3.03 6.51 12.41
CA GLU A 111 -2.94 7.50 13.50
C GLU A 111 -1.77 8.49 13.33
N GLU A 112 -0.69 8.09 12.65
CA GLU A 112 0.51 8.92 12.45
C GLU A 112 0.34 10.03 11.37
N SER A 113 -0.76 10.03 10.62
CA SER A 113 -0.97 10.96 9.50
C SER A 113 -1.44 12.38 9.88
N ILE A 114 -1.40 12.74 11.17
CA ILE A 114 -1.64 14.12 11.67
C ILE A 114 -0.51 14.58 12.61
N ASN A 115 0.74 14.67 12.15
CA ASN A 115 1.69 15.64 12.76
C ASN A 115 2.92 15.94 11.87
N GLU A 116 2.74 16.63 10.74
CA GLU A 116 3.85 17.18 9.95
C GLU A 116 3.97 18.71 10.12
N GLN A 117 4.17 19.19 11.35
CA GLN A 117 4.45 20.61 11.65
C GLN A 117 5.60 20.78 12.65
N ASN A 118 6.70 20.04 12.52
CA ASN A 118 7.91 20.40 13.25
C ASN A 118 9.21 20.10 12.49
N THR A 119 9.41 20.79 11.37
CA THR A 119 10.76 21.02 10.84
C THR A 119 11.38 22.18 11.59
N LEU A 120 12.10 21.88 12.67
CA LEU A 120 13.02 22.82 13.32
C LEU A 120 14.18 23.11 12.34
N THR A 121 14.10 24.24 11.65
CA THR A 121 15.27 24.86 11.02
C THR A 121 16.10 25.53 12.10
N LEU A 122 17.25 24.94 12.41
CA LEU A 122 18.38 25.65 13.01
C LEU A 122 18.86 26.67 11.96
N VAL A 123 18.57 27.95 12.19
CA VAL A 123 19.23 29.07 11.51
C VAL A 123 19.81 29.96 12.60
N ASP A 124 21.02 30.40 12.30
CA ASP A 124 22.04 30.92 13.18
C ASP A 124 21.64 32.12 14.03
N VAL A 125 22.34 32.21 15.17
CA VAL A 125 22.31 33.32 16.11
C VAL A 125 22.84 34.58 15.44
N GLU A 126 21.98 35.59 15.29
CA GLU A 126 22.39 36.99 15.32
C GLU A 126 21.57 37.71 16.39
N GLU A 127 22.27 38.08 17.47
CA GLU A 127 21.76 38.96 18.52
C GLU A 127 21.57 40.37 17.94
N GLU A 128 20.33 40.83 17.81
CA GLU A 128 20.04 42.25 17.83
C GLU A 128 18.96 42.61 18.87
N LYS A 129 19.31 43.64 19.63
CA LYS A 129 18.78 44.10 20.91
C LYS A 129 17.37 44.71 20.76
N PRO A 130 16.44 44.52 21.71
CA PRO A 130 15.07 45.02 21.56
C PRO A 130 15.03 46.56 21.67
N GLN A 131 14.58 47.24 20.61
CA GLN A 131 14.17 48.65 20.70
C GLN A 131 12.66 48.74 20.90
N SER A 132 12.32 49.19 22.10
CA SER A 132 11.00 49.61 22.53
C SER A 132 10.56 50.89 21.79
N THR A 133 9.41 50.84 21.12
CA THR A 133 8.58 52.03 20.92
C THR A 133 7.10 51.66 21.16
N PRO A 134 6.43 52.32 22.12
CA PRO A 134 5.01 52.15 22.37
C PRO A 134 4.21 53.17 21.55
N ALA A 135 3.34 52.72 20.66
CA ALA A 135 2.35 53.56 20.00
C ALA A 135 1.24 52.65 19.44
N GLU A 136 -0.05 52.91 19.56
CA GLU A 136 -0.84 53.90 20.29
C GLU A 136 -2.27 53.34 20.12
N ILE A 137 -2.94 52.97 21.21
CA ILE A 137 -4.28 52.38 21.14
C ILE A 137 -5.25 53.50 20.82
N LYS A 138 -5.75 53.58 19.58
CA LYS A 138 -6.86 54.48 19.24
C LYS A 138 -8.19 53.85 19.71
N PRO A 139 -8.99 54.54 20.54
CA PRO A 139 -10.31 54.07 20.94
C PRO A 139 -11.28 54.10 19.74
N TYR A 140 -12.19 53.13 19.73
CA TYR A 140 -13.27 52.95 18.77
C TYR A 140 -14.21 54.17 18.76
N GLU A 141 -14.31 54.87 17.63
CA GLU A 141 -15.36 55.87 17.42
C GLU A 141 -16.67 55.16 17.06
N GLU A 142 -17.69 55.46 17.87
CA GLU A 142 -19.07 55.00 17.76
C GLU A 142 -19.73 55.61 16.50
N PHE A 143 -20.05 54.77 15.52
CA PHE A 143 -20.95 55.13 14.43
C PHE A 143 -22.39 54.97 14.90
N TRP A 144 -23.12 56.09 15.02
CA TRP A 144 -24.59 56.13 15.12
C TRP A 144 -25.25 55.90 13.76
#